data_AF-A0A5S4FTD5-F1
#
_entry.id   AF-A0A5S4FTD5-F1
#
_cell.length_a   1.000
_cell.length_b   1.000
_cell.length_c   1.000
_cell.angle_alpha   90.00
_cell.angle_beta   90.00
_cell.angle_gamma   90.00
#
_symmetry.space_group_name_H-M   'P 1'
#
loop_
_entity.id
_entity.type
_entity.pdbx_description
1 polymer ?
#
loop_
_entity_poly.entity_id
_entity_poly.type
_entity_poly.pdbx_seq_one_letter_code
_entity_poly.pdbx_strand_id
1 'polypeptide(L)'
;MTLTVEYKITRLLDAPRELVWAAWTEPELFSRWFSARRMATPIGRITLDAWPGGVWRATLTGDEGFEVTFDGTYREVRKPVRLVFTTGDPDSPGEGPASVVTIDFADVDGKTEMRFHQHGVNVDPAGWMEFFDRLAEHFTTASARPPA
;
A
#
# COMPACT_ATOMS: atom_id res chain seq x y z
N MET A 1 -9.78 -8.95 25.96
CA MET A 1 -8.32 -8.72 25.77
C MET A 1 -8.12 -8.38 24.32
N THR A 2 -7.70 -7.15 24.05
CA THR A 2 -7.50 -6.65 22.69
C THR A 2 -6.14 -7.15 22.21
N LEU A 3 -6.10 -8.08 21.24
CA LEU A 3 -4.86 -8.62 20.69
C LEU A 3 -4.30 -7.65 19.65
N THR A 4 -3.17 -7.02 19.98
CA THR A 4 -2.38 -6.26 19.02
C THR A 4 -1.56 -7.23 18.17
N VAL A 5 -1.71 -7.14 16.86
CA VAL A 5 -0.97 -7.92 15.86
C VAL A 5 0.03 -6.98 15.18
N GLU A 6 1.26 -7.45 15.02
CA GLU A 6 2.32 -6.77 14.28
C GLU A 6 2.66 -7.61 13.05
N TYR A 7 2.79 -6.96 11.90
CA TYR A 7 3.13 -7.60 10.65
C TYR A 7 4.25 -6.84 9.94
N LYS A 8 5.29 -7.56 9.50
CA LYS A 8 6.47 -6.99 8.86
C LYS A 8 6.78 -7.74 7.57
N ILE A 9 6.96 -6.99 6.50
CA ILE A 9 7.43 -7.49 5.21
C ILE A 9 8.63 -6.66 4.78
N THR A 10 9.65 -7.33 4.27
CA THR A 10 10.70 -6.70 3.48
C THR A 10 10.65 -7.25 2.05
N ARG A 11 10.75 -6.36 1.06
CA ARG A 11 10.85 -6.71 -0.36
C ARG A 11 11.93 -5.88 -1.04
N LEU A 12 12.72 -6.53 -1.88
CA LEU A 12 13.64 -5.85 -2.79
C LEU A 12 12.93 -5.71 -4.15
N LEU A 13 12.76 -4.48 -4.61
CA LEU A 13 12.07 -4.12 -5.84
C LEU A 13 13.09 -3.60 -6.86
N ASP A 14 13.07 -4.14 -8.08
CA ASP A 14 13.99 -3.76 -9.16
C ASP A 14 13.55 -2.44 -9.83
N ALA A 15 13.53 -1.39 -9.02
CA ALA A 15 13.13 -0.04 -9.41
C ALA A 15 13.79 1.00 -8.51
N PRO A 16 14.04 2.23 -9.01
CA PRO A 16 14.53 3.32 -8.18
C PRO A 16 13.47 3.77 -7.17
N ARG A 17 13.91 4.30 -6.03
CA ARG A 17 13.01 4.67 -4.92
C ARG A 17 11.88 5.63 -5.30
N GLU A 18 12.14 6.55 -6.24
CA GLU A 18 11.15 7.53 -6.70
C GLU A 18 9.98 6.84 -7.40
N LEU A 19 10.24 5.76 -8.15
CA LEU A 19 9.20 5.01 -8.84
C LEU A 19 8.39 4.16 -7.86
N VAL A 20 9.06 3.56 -6.87
CA VAL A 20 8.37 2.82 -5.80
C VAL A 20 7.52 3.78 -4.96
N TRP A 21 8.03 4.97 -4.63
CA TRP A 21 7.28 6.02 -3.95
C TRP A 21 6.04 6.44 -4.75
N ALA A 22 6.21 6.68 -6.06
CA ALA A 22 5.12 7.05 -6.96
C ALA A 22 4.04 5.96 -6.99
N ALA A 23 4.42 4.69 -6.96
CA ALA A 23 3.46 3.58 -6.87
C ALA A 23 2.54 3.63 -5.63
N TRP A 24 2.97 4.29 -4.54
CA TRP A 24 2.18 4.47 -3.32
C TRP A 24 1.42 5.78 -3.24
N THR A 25 1.73 6.76 -4.09
CA THR A 25 1.23 8.14 -3.97
C THR A 25 0.54 8.66 -5.23
N GLU A 26 0.66 7.97 -6.36
CA GLU A 26 0.02 8.31 -7.62
C GLU A 26 -1.09 7.29 -7.95
N PRO A 27 -2.37 7.72 -8.05
CA PRO A 27 -3.49 6.82 -8.28
C PRO A 27 -3.34 5.91 -9.51
N GLU A 28 -2.73 6.42 -10.59
CA GLU A 28 -2.52 5.71 -11.86
C GLU A 28 -1.52 4.56 -11.75
N LEU A 29 -0.56 4.66 -10.82
CA LEU A 29 0.39 3.60 -10.52
C LEU A 29 -0.15 2.69 -9.44
N PHE A 30 -0.80 3.25 -8.42
CA PHE A 30 -1.42 2.51 -7.32
C PHE A 30 -2.46 1.49 -7.82
N SER A 31 -3.30 1.89 -8.78
CA SER A 31 -4.34 1.03 -9.35
C SER A 31 -3.80 -0.25 -10.00
N ARG A 32 -2.52 -0.28 -10.40
CA ARG A 32 -1.91 -1.37 -11.17
C ARG A 32 -1.53 -2.56 -10.29
N TRP A 33 -1.22 -2.31 -9.02
CA TRP A 33 -0.72 -3.34 -8.11
C TRP A 33 -1.65 -3.59 -6.93
N PHE A 34 -2.39 -2.57 -6.46
CA PHE A 34 -3.31 -2.70 -5.34
C PHE A 34 -4.61 -3.38 -5.77
N SER A 35 -4.57 -4.70 -5.99
CA SER A 35 -5.73 -5.48 -6.44
C SER A 35 -5.57 -6.96 -6.08
N ALA A 36 -6.65 -7.65 -5.70
CA ALA A 36 -6.67 -9.08 -5.42
C ALA A 36 -7.08 -9.89 -6.66
N ARG A 37 -6.90 -11.22 -6.65
CA ARG A 37 -7.39 -12.12 -7.72
C ARG A 37 -8.88 -11.92 -7.93
N ARG A 38 -9.28 -11.67 -9.19
CA ARG A 38 -10.65 -11.33 -9.62
C ARG A 38 -11.20 -9.99 -9.13
N MET A 39 -10.35 -9.13 -8.57
CA MET A 39 -10.71 -7.75 -8.24
C MET A 39 -9.85 -6.77 -9.04
N ALA A 40 -10.41 -5.58 -9.26
CA ALA A 40 -9.72 -4.44 -9.84
C ALA A 40 -9.91 -3.22 -8.92
N THR A 41 -9.01 -2.25 -9.01
CA THR A 41 -9.14 -0.97 -8.29
C THR A 41 -9.24 0.13 -9.33
N PRO A 42 -10.46 0.55 -9.72
CA PRO A 42 -10.64 1.57 -10.74
C PRO A 42 -10.00 2.88 -10.29
N ILE A 43 -9.26 3.56 -11.19
CA ILE A 43 -8.56 4.82 -10.87
C ILE A 43 -9.52 5.88 -10.30
N GLY A 44 -10.75 5.96 -10.82
CA GLY A 44 -11.78 6.89 -10.32
C GLY A 44 -12.34 6.56 -8.91
N ARG A 45 -11.89 5.46 -8.30
CA ARG A 45 -12.23 5.03 -6.93
C ARG A 45 -11.01 5.09 -6.00
N ILE A 46 -9.96 5.80 -6.41
CA ILE A 46 -8.74 6.01 -5.64
C ILE A 46 -8.61 7.50 -5.31
N THR A 47 -8.31 7.79 -4.05
CA THR A 47 -7.95 9.12 -3.56
C THR A 47 -6.65 8.96 -2.76
N LEU A 48 -5.59 9.68 -3.13
CA LEU A 48 -4.29 9.64 -2.45
C LEU A 48 -3.80 11.07 -2.23
N ASP A 49 -4.23 11.68 -1.13
CA ASP A 49 -3.78 13.02 -0.76
C ASP A 49 -2.50 12.91 0.07
N ALA A 50 -1.36 12.61 -0.58
CA ALA A 50 -0.10 12.27 0.08
C ALA A 50 0.60 13.49 0.73
N TRP A 51 0.02 14.01 1.81
CA TRP A 51 0.59 15.01 2.72
C TRP A 51 0.14 14.73 4.16
N PRO A 52 0.85 15.16 5.21
CA PRO A 52 0.45 14.89 6.59
C PRO A 52 -0.93 15.48 6.93
N GLY A 53 -1.91 14.63 7.22
CA GLY A 53 -3.31 14.99 7.43
C GLY A 53 -4.21 14.75 6.21
N GLY A 54 -3.65 14.46 5.04
CA GLY A 54 -4.39 14.09 3.85
C GLY A 54 -5.00 12.69 3.96
N VAL A 55 -6.11 12.48 3.26
CA VAL A 55 -6.84 11.21 3.27
C VAL A 55 -6.35 10.29 2.15
N TRP A 56 -6.42 9.00 2.39
CA TRP A 56 -6.30 8.02 1.33
C TRP A 56 -7.53 7.11 1.34
N ARG A 57 -7.97 6.71 0.15
CA ARG A 57 -9.09 5.81 -0.06
C ARG A 57 -8.87 5.01 -1.34
N ALA A 58 -9.14 3.72 -1.29
CA ALA A 58 -9.12 2.85 -2.47
C ALA A 58 -10.25 1.83 -2.36
N THR A 59 -11.12 1.78 -3.37
CA THR A 59 -12.17 0.76 -3.48
C THR A 59 -11.79 -0.31 -4.49
N LEU A 60 -11.64 -1.55 -4.02
CA LEU A 60 -11.54 -2.71 -4.88
C LEU A 60 -12.95 -3.15 -5.28
N THR A 61 -13.13 -3.44 -6.55
CA THR A 61 -14.38 -3.92 -7.15
C THR A 61 -14.14 -5.31 -7.73
N GLY A 62 -14.98 -6.28 -7.36
CA GLY A 62 -14.96 -7.65 -7.87
C GLY A 62 -16.23 -8.02 -8.66
N ASP A 63 -16.34 -9.29 -9.02
CA ASP A 63 -17.52 -9.85 -9.69
C ASP A 63 -18.79 -9.67 -8.83
N GLU A 64 -19.96 -9.68 -9.48
CA GLU A 64 -21.29 -9.64 -8.83
C GLU A 64 -21.55 -8.40 -7.93
N GLY A 65 -20.83 -7.30 -8.14
CA GLY A 65 -21.03 -6.05 -7.41
C GLY A 65 -20.38 -6.04 -6.02
N PHE A 66 -19.46 -6.97 -5.75
CA PHE A 66 -18.68 -6.96 -4.52
C PHE A 66 -17.71 -5.77 -4.51
N GLU A 67 -17.80 -4.91 -3.50
CA GLU A 67 -16.92 -3.76 -3.31
C GLU A 67 -16.33 -3.77 -1.90
N VAL A 68 -15.01 -3.52 -1.80
CA VAL A 68 -14.31 -3.35 -0.52
C VAL A 68 -13.54 -2.06 -0.56
N THR A 69 -13.82 -1.16 0.38
CA THR A 69 -13.12 0.13 0.50
C THR A 69 -12.15 0.09 1.65
N PHE A 70 -10.92 0.50 1.36
CA PHE A 70 -9.90 0.80 2.36
C PHE A 70 -9.72 2.31 2.41
N ASP A 71 -9.59 2.86 3.61
CA ASP A 71 -9.30 4.27 3.80
C ASP A 71 -8.55 4.56 5.09
N GLY A 72 -8.07 5.80 5.19
CA GLY A 72 -7.46 6.35 6.39
C GLY A 72 -6.76 7.66 6.11
N THR A 73 -5.77 8.00 6.93
CA THR A 73 -5.11 9.31 6.90
C THR A 73 -3.60 9.15 6.90
N TYR A 74 -2.92 9.90 6.04
CA TYR A 74 -1.47 10.04 6.09
C TYR A 74 -1.06 10.79 7.36
N ARG A 75 -0.18 10.17 8.16
CA ARG A 75 0.39 10.75 9.38
C ARG A 75 1.75 11.38 9.13
N GLU A 76 2.56 10.74 8.29
CA GLU A 76 3.88 11.22 7.91
C GLU A 76 4.12 10.94 6.42
N VAL A 77 4.61 11.94 5.71
CA VAL A 77 4.96 11.83 4.30
C VAL A 77 6.32 12.49 4.10
N ARG A 78 7.36 11.67 3.93
CA ARG A 78 8.72 12.14 3.61
C ARG A 78 9.14 11.55 2.28
N LYS A 79 8.87 12.25 1.20
CA LYS A 79 9.28 11.83 -0.14
C LYS A 79 10.81 11.78 -0.26
N PRO A 80 11.40 10.74 -0.90
CA PRO A 80 10.84 9.45 -1.31
C PRO A 80 11.17 8.31 -0.31
N VAL A 81 11.35 8.61 0.98
CA VAL A 81 12.00 7.71 1.96
C VAL A 81 11.06 7.06 2.96
N ARG A 82 9.92 7.69 3.30
CA ARG A 82 8.99 7.18 4.31
C ARG A 82 7.55 7.62 4.13
N LEU A 83 6.62 6.68 4.28
CA LEU A 83 5.19 6.90 4.41
C LEU A 83 4.67 6.29 5.70
N VAL A 84 3.83 7.03 6.43
CA VAL A 84 3.06 6.50 7.57
C VAL A 84 1.61 6.89 7.38
N PHE A 85 0.70 5.93 7.42
CA PHE A 85 -0.74 6.16 7.30
C PHE A 85 -1.54 5.19 8.16
N THR A 86 -2.78 5.57 8.47
CA THR A 86 -3.71 4.69 9.18
C THR A 86 -4.54 3.87 8.19
N THR A 87 -5.03 2.71 8.61
CA THR A 87 -6.12 1.99 7.92
C THR A 87 -7.29 1.91 8.90
N GLY A 88 -8.45 2.47 8.54
CA GLY A 88 -9.63 2.55 9.40
C GLY A 88 -10.06 4.00 9.74
N ASP A 89 -11.16 4.11 10.49
CA ASP A 89 -11.92 5.35 10.68
C ASP A 89 -11.13 6.48 11.40
N PRO A 90 -10.97 7.67 10.78
CA PRO A 90 -10.32 8.84 11.38
C PRO A 90 -11.21 9.65 12.34
N ASP A 91 -12.54 9.54 12.23
CA ASP A 91 -13.56 10.27 13.01
C ASP A 91 -14.08 9.48 14.21
N SER A 92 -13.78 8.18 14.28
CA SER A 92 -13.99 7.34 15.46
C SER A 92 -12.67 6.79 16.07
N PRO A 93 -11.74 7.66 16.50
CA PRO A 93 -10.55 7.25 17.25
C PRO A 93 -10.97 6.75 18.65
N GLY A 94 -11.29 5.46 18.77
CA GLY A 94 -11.62 4.86 20.07
C GLY A 94 -12.57 3.67 20.06
N GLU A 95 -13.29 3.38 18.97
CA GLU A 95 -14.28 2.29 18.94
C GLU A 95 -13.87 1.03 18.13
N GLY A 96 -12.63 0.95 17.65
CA GLY A 96 -12.07 -0.26 17.05
C GLY A 96 -10.90 0.06 16.11
N PRO A 97 -9.93 -0.83 15.92
CA PRO A 97 -8.55 -0.39 15.81
C PRO A 97 -8.16 0.12 14.44
N ALA A 98 -7.86 1.42 14.39
CA ALA A 98 -6.93 1.94 13.41
C ALA A 98 -5.63 1.14 13.51
N SER A 99 -5.24 0.49 12.41
CA SER A 99 -3.87 0.02 12.27
C SER A 99 -3.03 1.15 11.71
N VAL A 100 -1.76 1.20 12.10
CA VAL A 100 -0.79 2.13 11.53
C VAL A 100 0.15 1.33 10.65
N VAL A 101 0.25 1.77 9.40
CA VAL A 101 1.18 1.27 8.42
C VAL A 101 2.33 2.25 8.32
N THR A 102 3.55 1.72 8.40
CA THR A 102 4.81 2.41 8.14
C THR A 102 5.51 1.73 6.99
N ILE A 103 5.94 2.52 6.01
CA ILE A 103 6.70 2.05 4.86
C ILE A 103 7.99 2.86 4.79
N ASP A 104 9.12 2.17 4.85
CA ASP A 104 10.44 2.74 4.63
C ASP A 104 10.97 2.28 3.28
N PHE A 105 11.54 3.21 2.51
CA PHE A 105 12.19 2.96 1.23
C PHE A 105 13.68 3.24 1.37
N ALA A 106 14.50 2.21 1.19
CA ALA A 106 15.95 2.30 1.18
C ALA A 106 16.52 1.96 -0.19
N ASP A 107 17.53 2.71 -0.61
CA ASP A 107 18.28 2.44 -1.84
C ASP A 107 19.30 1.34 -1.58
N VAL A 108 19.31 0.32 -2.44
CA VAL A 108 20.26 -0.79 -2.39
C VAL A 108 20.71 -1.07 -3.81
N ASP A 109 21.90 -0.60 -4.17
CA ASP A 109 22.53 -0.81 -5.49
C ASP A 109 21.61 -0.44 -6.69
N GLY A 110 20.90 0.69 -6.59
CA GLY A 110 19.98 1.16 -7.64
C GLY A 110 18.60 0.48 -7.64
N LYS A 111 18.38 -0.49 -6.73
CA LYS A 111 17.09 -1.08 -6.41
C LYS A 111 16.53 -0.46 -5.13
N THR A 112 15.28 -0.79 -4.81
CA THR A 112 14.63 -0.30 -3.59
C THR A 112 14.30 -1.45 -2.65
N GLU A 113 14.86 -1.43 -1.45
CA GLU A 113 14.35 -2.22 -0.34
C GLU A 113 13.19 -1.48 0.31
N MET A 114 11.98 -2.05 0.17
CA MET A 114 10.77 -1.58 0.82
C MET A 114 10.54 -2.40 2.09
N ARG A 115 10.48 -1.72 3.23
CA ARG A 115 10.13 -2.32 4.53
C ARG A 115 8.74 -1.85 4.93
N PHE A 116 7.78 -2.76 4.86
CA PHE A 116 6.42 -2.55 5.28
C PHE A 116 6.24 -3.06 6.71
N HIS A 117 5.71 -2.23 7.57
CA HIS A 117 5.42 -2.56 8.96
C HIS A 117 4.02 -2.07 9.30
N GLN A 118 3.13 -2.99 9.64
CA GLN A 118 1.79 -2.68 10.11
C GLN A 118 1.64 -3.12 11.56
N HIS A 119 1.13 -2.23 12.41
CA HIS A 119 0.81 -2.55 13.79
C HIS A 119 -0.60 -2.07 14.12
N GLY A 120 -1.41 -2.93 14.73
CA GLY A 120 -2.80 -2.61 15.08
C GLY A 120 -3.50 -3.79 15.74
N VAL A 121 -4.78 -3.65 16.04
CA VAL A 121 -5.59 -4.77 16.55
C VAL A 121 -6.43 -5.30 15.37
N ASN A 122 -6.79 -6.59 15.37
CA ASN A 122 -7.60 -7.22 14.30
C ASN A 122 -7.02 -7.08 12.88
N VAL A 123 -5.69 -7.01 12.75
CA VAL A 123 -5.04 -7.08 11.43
C VAL A 123 -5.11 -8.53 10.97
N ASP A 124 -5.78 -8.80 9.85
CA ASP A 124 -5.65 -10.08 9.15
C ASP A 124 -4.36 -10.04 8.32
N PRO A 125 -3.29 -10.76 8.70
CA PRO A 125 -2.02 -10.76 7.97
C PRO A 125 -2.13 -11.41 6.58
N ALA A 126 -3.21 -12.14 6.29
CA ALA A 126 -3.38 -12.83 5.00
C ALA A 126 -3.77 -11.87 3.85
N GLY A 127 -4.49 -10.78 4.14
CA GLY A 127 -5.04 -9.90 3.10
C GLY A 127 -3.99 -9.12 2.30
N TRP A 128 -2.85 -8.77 2.91
CA TRP A 128 -1.82 -7.96 2.27
C TRP A 128 -0.81 -8.74 1.42
N MET A 129 -0.61 -10.04 1.71
CA MET A 129 0.38 -10.84 1.00
C MET A 129 0.09 -10.93 -0.50
N GLU A 130 -1.18 -11.09 -0.87
CA GLU A 130 -1.58 -11.18 -2.28
C GLU A 130 -1.37 -9.85 -3.03
N PHE A 131 -1.57 -8.70 -2.37
CA PHE A 131 -1.26 -7.39 -2.95
C PHE A 131 0.24 -7.20 -3.17
N PHE A 132 1.07 -7.68 -2.22
CA PHE A 132 2.52 -7.52 -2.31
C PHE A 132 3.18 -8.49 -3.28
N ASP A 133 2.63 -9.68 -3.48
CA ASP A 133 3.09 -10.59 -4.53
C ASP A 133 2.84 -9.96 -5.91
N ARG A 134 1.68 -9.32 -6.12
CA ARG A 134 1.40 -8.55 -7.35
C ARG A 134 2.26 -7.31 -7.52
N LEU A 135 2.56 -6.59 -6.44
CA LEU A 135 3.51 -5.47 -6.47
C LEU A 135 4.90 -5.95 -6.90
N ALA A 136 5.37 -7.06 -6.34
CA ALA A 136 6.65 -7.66 -6.72
C ALA A 136 6.62 -8.13 -8.19
N GLU A 137 5.54 -8.76 -8.66
CA GLU A 137 5.36 -9.15 -10.07
C GLU A 137 5.36 -7.93 -11.00
N HIS A 138 4.77 -6.81 -10.59
CA HIS A 138 4.76 -5.56 -11.37
C HIS A 138 6.18 -5.04 -11.61
N PHE A 139 7.05 -5.10 -10.60
CA PHE A 139 8.44 -4.67 -10.70
C PHE A 139 9.38 -5.75 -11.24
N THR A 140 9.02 -7.04 -11.15
CA THR A 140 9.81 -8.15 -11.70
C THR A 140 9.56 -8.37 -13.19
N THR A 141 8.31 -8.16 -13.66
CA THR A 141 7.92 -8.32 -15.07
C THR A 141 8.46 -7.18 -15.95
N ALA A 142 8.85 -6.04 -15.37
CA ALA A 142 9.54 -4.97 -16.08
C ALA A 142 10.99 -5.33 -16.49
N SER A 143 11.56 -6.44 -16.00
CA SER A 143 12.92 -6.88 -16.35
C SER A 143 12.99 -7.86 -17.54
N ALA A 144 11.87 -8.17 -18.20
CA ALA A 144 11.86 -9.10 -19.33
C ALA A 144 11.46 -8.43 -20.65
N ARG A 145 12.32 -7.54 -21.17
CA ARG A 145 12.76 -7.47 -22.59
C ARG A 145 13.49 -6.14 -22.87
N PRO A 146 14.79 -6.16 -23.25
CA PRO A 146 15.39 -4.99 -23.90
C PRO A 146 14.75 -4.81 -25.29
N PRO A 147 14.35 -3.59 -25.70
CA PRO A 147 14.07 -3.32 -27.11
C PRO A 147 15.38 -3.43 -27.90
N ALA A 148 15.31 -4.12 -29.04
CA ALA A 148 16.38 -4.22 -30.03
C ALA A 148 16.63 -2.88 -30.73
#